data_AF-A0A2A8U6M5-F1
#
_entry.id   AF-A0A2A8U6M5-F1
#
_cell.length_a   1.000
_cell.length_b   1.000
_cell.length_c   1.000
_cell.angle_alpha   90.00
_cell.angle_beta   90.00
_cell.angle_gamma   90.00
#
_symmetry.space_group_name_H-M   'P 1'
#
loop_
_entity.id
_entity.type
_entity.pdbx_description
1 polymer ?
#
loop_
_entity_poly.entity_id
_entity_poly.type
_entity_poly.pdbx_seq_one_letter_code
_entity_poly.pdbx_strand_id
1 'polypeptide(L)'
;MIVLGEHPISKELRYIRICLVVLVIVLLFFNGERVVKISTNHDAVENVSTSNMTQIAENTFAIQEYNPSLSSEHTVKIFKYNPDTNQLTLVKEFSTNDPESYTYQLNKSE
;
A
#
# COMPACT_ATOMS: atom_id res chain seq x y z
N MET A 1 -12.99 -68.70 31.67
CA MET A 1 -12.79 -67.24 31.70
C MET A 1 -11.74 -66.91 30.64
N ILE A 2 -12.17 -66.59 29.42
CA ILE A 2 -11.27 -66.37 28.30
C ILE A 2 -10.87 -64.91 28.37
N VAL A 3 -9.64 -64.64 28.82
CA VAL A 3 -9.05 -63.30 28.72
C VAL A 3 -8.79 -63.10 27.22
N LEU A 4 -9.74 -62.46 26.55
CA LEU A 4 -9.64 -62.08 25.14
C LEU A 4 -8.61 -60.94 25.05
N GLY A 5 -7.34 -61.31 25.09
CA GLY A 5 -6.24 -60.38 24.86
C GLY A 5 -6.46 -59.70 23.51
N GLU A 6 -6.50 -58.37 23.50
CA GLU A 6 -6.64 -57.58 22.28
C GLU A 6 -5.62 -58.09 21.25
N HIS A 7 -6.12 -58.62 20.12
CA HIS A 7 -5.28 -59.10 19.04
C HIS A 7 -4.33 -57.96 18.62
N PRO A 8 -3.02 -58.23 18.43
CA PRO A 8 -2.03 -57.19 18.11
C PRO A 8 -2.41 -56.38 16.87
N ILE A 9 -3.07 -57.03 15.90
CA ILE A 9 -3.64 -56.41 14.69
C ILE A 9 -4.68 -55.32 15.02
N SER A 10 -5.50 -55.51 16.06
CA SER A 10 -6.51 -54.53 16.48
C SER A 10 -5.90 -53.26 17.09
N LYS A 11 -4.71 -53.37 17.71
CA LYS A 11 -3.97 -52.22 18.23
C LYS A 11 -3.36 -51.41 17.08
N GLU A 12 -2.70 -52.09 16.15
CA GLU A 12 -2.11 -51.47 14.94
C GLU A 12 -3.18 -50.76 14.11
N LEU A 13 -4.35 -51.37 13.90
CA LEU A 13 -5.47 -50.75 13.18
C LEU A 13 -5.99 -49.48 13.86
N ARG A 14 -6.01 -49.45 15.21
CA ARG A 14 -6.40 -48.24 15.97
C ARG A 14 -5.36 -47.13 15.77
N TYR A 15 -4.06 -47.45 15.80
CA TYR A 15 -2.99 -46.47 15.55
C TYR A 15 -3.01 -45.93 14.12
N ILE A 16 -3.20 -46.80 13.12
CA ILE A 16 -3.33 -46.39 11.71
C ILE A 16 -4.51 -45.44 11.55
N ARG A 17 -5.68 -45.75 12.14
CA ARG A 17 -6.85 -44.87 12.07
C ARG A 17 -6.59 -43.50 12.69
N ILE A 18 -5.93 -43.45 13.84
CA ILE A 18 -5.56 -42.19 14.51
C ILE A 18 -4.57 -41.39 13.66
N CYS A 19 -3.53 -42.03 13.11
CA CYS A 19 -2.56 -41.38 12.24
C CYS A 19 -3.24 -40.77 11.00
N LEU A 20 -4.16 -41.48 10.37
CA LEU A 20 -4.90 -40.98 9.22
C LEU A 20 -5.77 -39.77 9.57
N VAL A 21 -6.45 -39.78 10.73
CA VAL A 21 -7.26 -38.63 11.18
C VAL A 21 -6.38 -37.40 11.40
N VAL A 22 -5.24 -37.54 12.08
CA VAL A 22 -4.30 -36.44 12.32
C VAL A 22 -3.74 -35.91 11.00
N LEU A 23 -3.38 -36.80 10.07
CA LEU A 23 -2.83 -36.43 8.76
C LEU A 23 -3.85 -35.65 7.92
N VAL A 24 -5.13 -36.03 7.93
CA VAL A 24 -6.20 -35.28 7.26
C VAL A 24 -6.37 -33.90 7.87
N ILE A 25 -6.38 -33.80 9.20
CA ILE A 25 -6.49 -32.50 9.90
C ILE A 25 -5.34 -31.57 9.50
N VAL A 26 -4.10 -32.09 9.50
CA VAL A 26 -2.91 -31.34 9.07
C VAL A 26 -3.08 -30.86 7.63
N LEU A 27 -3.44 -31.74 6.68
CA LEU A 27 -3.64 -31.35 5.28
C LEU A 27 -4.74 -30.29 5.08
N LEU A 28 -5.82 -30.34 5.86
CA LEU A 28 -6.87 -29.32 5.84
C LEU A 28 -6.37 -27.94 6.30
N PHE A 29 -5.51 -27.90 7.33
CA PHE A 29 -4.91 -26.65 7.79
C PHE A 29 -3.82 -26.12 6.84
N PHE A 30 -3.06 -27.01 6.17
CA PHE A 30 -2.04 -26.62 5.19
C PHE A 30 -2.63 -26.10 3.88
N ASN A 31 -3.79 -26.63 3.44
CA ASN A 31 -4.55 -26.10 2.30
C ASN A 31 -5.40 -24.88 2.64
N GLY A 32 -5.34 -24.39 3.89
CA GLY A 32 -5.79 -23.06 4.23
C GLY A 32 -4.85 -22.06 3.58
N GLU A 33 -5.00 -21.85 2.27
CA GLU A 33 -4.40 -20.77 1.52
C GLU A 33 -4.76 -19.49 2.28
N ARG A 34 -3.84 -19.03 3.14
CA ARG A 34 -3.91 -17.70 3.72
C ARG A 34 -3.60 -16.76 2.58
N VAL A 35 -4.61 -16.57 1.74
CA VAL A 35 -4.77 -15.34 0.97
C VAL A 35 -4.98 -14.29 2.04
N VAL A 36 -3.87 -13.83 2.63
CA VAL A 36 -3.80 -12.50 3.20
C VAL A 36 -4.18 -11.64 2.02
N LYS A 37 -5.48 -11.29 1.93
CA LYS A 37 -5.93 -10.21 1.09
C LYS A 37 -5.25 -9.00 1.68
N ILE A 38 -4.07 -8.71 1.16
CA ILE A 38 -3.44 -7.42 1.32
C ILE A 38 -4.49 -6.51 0.68
N SER A 39 -5.27 -5.83 1.52
CA SER A 39 -6.14 -4.74 1.10
C SER A 39 -5.23 -3.59 0.70
N THR A 40 -4.45 -3.80 -0.36
CA THR A 40 -4.06 -2.73 -1.21
C THR A 40 -5.38 -2.29 -1.84
N ASN A 41 -5.86 -1.11 -1.43
CA ASN A 41 -7.06 -0.45 -1.95
C ASN A 41 -6.87 -0.08 -3.44
N HIS A 42 -6.43 -1.00 -4.29
CA HIS A 42 -6.26 -0.79 -5.73
C HIS A 42 -7.50 -1.23 -6.54
N ASP A 43 -8.57 -1.71 -5.89
CA ASP A 43 -9.83 -2.08 -6.57
C ASP A 43 -10.80 -0.90 -6.78
N ALA A 44 -10.35 0.32 -6.51
CA ALA A 44 -10.94 1.48 -7.13
C ALA A 44 -9.84 2.17 -7.92
N VAL A 45 -9.85 2.00 -9.24
CA VAL A 45 -9.41 3.09 -10.12
C VAL A 45 -10.46 4.19 -9.97
N GLU A 46 -10.51 4.81 -8.79
CA GLU A 46 -10.86 6.21 -8.76
C GLU A 46 -9.80 6.84 -9.66
N ASN A 47 -10.25 7.49 -10.74
CA ASN A 47 -9.47 8.50 -11.40
C ASN A 47 -9.28 9.66 -10.40
N VAL A 48 -8.63 9.40 -9.27
CA VAL A 48 -8.04 10.45 -8.45
C VAL A 48 -7.05 11.06 -9.40
N SER A 49 -7.34 12.27 -9.86
CA SER A 49 -6.42 13.08 -10.64
C SER A 49 -5.10 13.04 -9.88
N THR A 50 -4.16 12.22 -10.36
CA THR A 50 -2.88 12.02 -9.69
C THR A 50 -2.22 13.37 -9.78
N SER A 51 -2.23 14.10 -8.67
CA SER A 51 -1.56 15.37 -8.58
C SER A 51 -0.09 15.10 -8.90
N ASN A 52 0.35 15.58 -10.07
CA ASN A 52 1.72 15.38 -10.52
C ASN A 52 2.63 16.22 -9.63
N MET A 53 3.14 15.62 -8.56
CA MET A 53 4.15 16.23 -7.69
C MET A 53 5.54 16.00 -8.30
N THR A 54 6.32 17.06 -8.44
CA THR A 54 7.71 16.99 -8.90
C THR A 54 8.64 17.78 -8.00
N GLN A 55 9.85 17.28 -7.79
CA GLN A 55 10.87 18.02 -7.03
C GLN A 55 11.59 18.99 -7.96
N ILE A 56 11.68 20.27 -7.58
CA ILE A 56 12.28 21.33 -8.40
C ILE A 56 13.61 21.86 -7.83
N ALA A 57 13.88 21.61 -6.55
CA ALA A 57 15.13 21.96 -5.87
C ALA A 57 15.31 21.11 -4.60
N GLU A 58 16.40 21.33 -3.87
CA GLU A 58 16.58 20.75 -2.54
C GLU A 58 15.39 21.11 -1.64
N ASN A 59 14.78 20.07 -1.06
CA ASN A 59 13.62 20.15 -0.18
C ASN A 59 12.46 21.01 -0.73
N THR A 60 12.34 21.16 -2.05
CA THR A 60 11.33 22.02 -2.68
C THR A 60 10.56 21.25 -3.74
N PHE A 61 9.23 21.26 -3.63
CA PHE A 61 8.32 20.43 -4.41
C PHE A 61 7.28 21.30 -5.09
N ALA A 62 6.95 21.00 -6.34
CA ALA A 62 5.86 21.60 -7.08
C ALA A 62 4.73 20.57 -7.23
N ILE A 63 3.51 21.01 -7.00
CA ILE A 63 2.29 20.22 -7.10
C ILE A 63 1.38 20.92 -8.10
N GLN A 64 0.95 20.18 -9.12
CA GLN A 64 -0.15 20.62 -9.97
C GLN A 64 -1.48 20.07 -9.43
N GLU A 65 -2.43 20.95 -9.18
CA GLU A 65 -3.77 20.62 -8.71
C GLU A 65 -4.78 20.97 -9.81
N TYR A 66 -5.68 20.03 -10.11
CA TYR A 66 -6.80 20.28 -11.01
C TYR A 66 -7.99 20.79 -10.21
N ASN A 67 -8.50 21.98 -10.54
CA ASN A 67 -9.71 22.50 -9.93
C ASN A 67 -10.93 22.22 -10.83
N PRO A 68 -11.79 21.23 -10.50
CA PRO A 68 -12.95 20.89 -11.33
C PRO A 68 -14.02 21.99 -11.37
N SER A 69 -14.01 22.95 -10.42
CA SER A 69 -14.93 24.09 -10.41
C SER A 69 -14.55 25.18 -11.40
N LEU A 70 -13.28 25.23 -11.80
CA LEU A 70 -12.73 26.16 -12.77
C LEU A 70 -12.28 25.31 -13.96
N SER A 71 -13.22 25.01 -14.86
CA SER A 71 -13.24 23.97 -15.92
C SER A 71 -12.00 23.81 -16.84
N SER A 72 -10.91 24.52 -16.61
CA SER A 72 -9.63 24.38 -17.30
C SER A 72 -8.42 24.87 -16.50
N GLU A 73 -8.58 25.23 -15.22
CA GLU A 73 -7.50 25.84 -14.44
C GLU A 73 -6.75 24.76 -13.66
N HIS A 74 -5.55 24.43 -14.14
CA HIS A 74 -4.57 23.80 -13.28
C HIS A 74 -3.87 24.90 -12.48
N THR A 75 -3.75 24.72 -11.18
CA THR A 75 -2.95 25.59 -10.32
C THR A 75 -1.68 24.86 -9.94
N VAL A 76 -0.55 25.53 -10.06
CA VAL A 76 0.74 25.03 -9.56
C VAL A 76 1.02 25.67 -8.22
N LYS A 77 1.29 24.83 -7.22
CA LYS A 77 1.70 25.21 -5.87
C LYS A 77 3.12 24.73 -5.62
N ILE A 78 3.98 25.61 -5.12
CA ILE A 78 5.37 25.28 -4.74
C ILE A 78 5.48 25.27 -3.23
N PHE A 79 6.04 24.21 -2.69
CA PHE A 79 6.26 24.00 -1.27
C PHE A 79 7.75 23.85 -0.96
N LYS A 80 8.18 24.37 0.19
CA LYS A 80 9.52 24.13 0.75
C LYS A 80 9.40 23.39 2.07
N TYR A 81 10.13 22.29 2.20
CA TYR A 81 10.20 21.47 3.40
C TYR A 81 11.42 21.88 4.24
N ASN A 82 11.18 22.17 5.51
CA ASN A 82 12.24 22.37 6.49
C ASN A 82 12.41 21.08 7.31
N PRO A 83 13.54 20.37 7.19
CA PRO A 83 13.80 19.13 7.92
C PRO A 83 14.03 19.37 9.42
N ASP A 84 14.55 20.54 9.80
CA ASP A 84 14.86 20.87 11.21
C ASP A 84 13.59 21.06 12.02
N THR A 85 12.55 21.65 11.42
CA THR A 85 11.25 21.87 12.05
C THR A 85 10.20 20.84 11.65
N ASN A 86 10.51 19.96 10.70
CA ASN A 86 9.59 19.03 10.05
C ASN A 86 8.30 19.70 9.52
N GLN A 87 8.46 20.88 8.90
CA GLN A 87 7.32 21.68 8.41
C GLN A 87 7.40 21.90 6.90
N LEU A 88 6.24 21.93 6.26
CA LEU A 88 6.07 22.26 4.85
C LEU A 88 5.45 23.67 4.76
N THR A 89 6.05 24.55 3.96
CA THR A 89 5.57 25.93 3.77
C THR A 89 5.25 26.17 2.31
N LEU A 90 4.09 26.79 2.02
CA LEU A 90 3.73 27.25 0.68
C LEU A 90 4.58 28.46 0.30
N VAL A 91 5.36 28.33 -0.76
CA VAL A 91 6.23 29.38 -1.30
C VAL A 91 5.50 30.22 -2.33
N LYS A 92 4.73 29.57 -3.22
CA LYS A 92 4.04 30.24 -4.31
C LYS A 92 2.86 29.41 -4.81
N GLU A 93 1.85 30.10 -5.31
CA GLU A 93 0.70 29.55 -6.03
C GLU A 93 0.45 30.39 -7.28
N PHE A 94 0.22 29.74 -8.43
CA PHE A 94 -0.07 30.40 -9.71
C PHE A 94 -0.87 29.48 -10.65
N SER A 95 -1.67 30.07 -11.54
CA SER A 95 -2.45 29.33 -12.55
C SER A 95 -1.56 28.96 -13.75
N THR A 96 -1.77 27.79 -14.34
CA THR A 96 -1.09 27.37 -15.58
C THR A 96 -1.60 28.06 -16.83
N ASN A 97 -2.72 28.78 -16.73
CA ASN A 97 -3.29 29.52 -17.86
C ASN A 97 -2.43 30.72 -18.28
N ASP A 98 -1.52 31.14 -17.40
CA ASP A 98 -0.55 32.19 -17.65
C ASP A 98 0.87 31.62 -17.52
N PRO A 99 1.43 31.02 -18.59
CA PRO A 99 2.75 30.38 -18.54
C PRO A 99 3.90 31.38 -18.32
N GLU A 100 3.67 32.68 -18.50
CA GLU A 100 4.69 33.72 -18.22
C GLU A 100 4.61 34.27 -16.78
N SER A 101 3.61 33.87 -15.99
CA SER A 101 3.35 34.43 -14.66
C SER A 101 4.46 34.14 -13.64
N TYR A 102 5.21 33.04 -13.81
CA TYR A 102 6.22 32.63 -12.84
C TYR A 102 7.34 31.76 -13.43
N THR A 103 8.57 32.27 -13.34
CA THR A 103 9.80 31.47 -13.54
C THR A 103 10.44 31.22 -12.18
N TYR A 104 10.57 29.95 -11.78
CA TYR A 104 11.29 29.60 -10.56
C TYR A 104 12.79 29.84 -10.76
N GLN A 105 13.36 30.79 -10.03
CA GLN A 105 14.81 31.01 -9.99
C GLN A 105 15.41 30.07 -8.95
N LEU A 106 16.16 29.07 -9.40
CA LEU A 106 16.96 28.23 -8.52
C LEU A 106 18.05 29.10 -7.91
N ASN A 107 17.86 29.54 -6.66
CA ASN A 107 18.93 30.23 -5.94
C ASN A 107 20.14 29.28 -5.90
N LYS A 108 21.20 29.63 -6.61
CA LYS A 108 22.50 28.98 -6.45
C LYS A 108 22.95 29.30 -5.03
N SER A 109 23.20 28.27 -4.23
CA SER A 109 23.81 28.42 -2.91
C SER A 109 25.09 29.25 -3.03
N GLU A 110 25.19 30.27 -2.18
CA GLU A 110 26.43 30.99 -1.88
C GLU A 110 27.34 30.12 -1.00
#